data_AF-A0A7K3SB51-F1
#
_entry.id   AF-A0A7K3SB51-F1
#
_cell.length_a   1.000
_cell.length_b   1.000
_cell.length_c   1.000
_cell.angle_alpha   90.00
_cell.angle_beta   90.00
_cell.angle_gamma   90.00
#
_symmetry.space_group_name_H-M   'P 1'
#
loop_
_entity.id
_entity.type
_entity.pdbx_description
1 polymer ?
#
loop_
_entity_poly.entity_id
_entity_poly.type
_entity_poly.pdbx_seq_one_letter_code
_entity_poly.pdbx_strand_id
1 'polypeptide(L)'
;LEGPLHGAASGLAHRLLREAVDRGSAVPVVADHLRTGRRVPGLGHRIYRGEDPRATVLFELLAEVPQAAGALAAAREVVATTARHAPLHANIDLALAVLSVSRGMAADAGETVFAVSRTAGWVAHALEEYGERPLRIRPSGQYTGPRPPQPLPPDGSGPDQGPGSAN
;
A
#
# COMPACT_ATOMS: atom_id res chain seq x y z
N LEU A 1 -1.17 -5.40 -7.47
CA LEU A 1 -1.51 -5.72 -6.06
C LEU A 1 -0.32 -6.31 -5.33
N GLU A 2 0.53 -7.10 -5.99
CA GLU A 2 1.73 -7.66 -5.38
C GLU A 2 2.75 -6.56 -5.03
N GLY A 3 2.72 -6.14 -3.78
CA GLY A 3 3.65 -5.18 -3.22
C GLY A 3 3.43 -5.09 -1.72
N PRO A 4 4.51 -5.07 -0.90
CA PRO A 4 4.40 -5.12 0.56
C PRO A 4 3.64 -3.92 1.16
N LEU A 5 3.52 -2.82 0.40
CA LEU A 5 2.80 -1.60 0.78
C LEU A 5 1.45 -1.44 0.07
N HIS A 6 0.96 -2.45 -0.64
CA HIS A 6 -0.35 -2.41 -1.31
C HIS A 6 -1.16 -3.69 -1.06
N GLY A 7 -0.86 -4.81 -1.72
CA GLY A 7 -1.62 -6.05 -1.54
C GLY A 7 -1.24 -6.76 -0.25
N ALA A 8 0.06 -6.83 0.09
CA ALA A 8 0.51 -7.63 1.23
C ALA A 8 0.17 -7.03 2.61
N ALA A 9 -0.39 -5.80 2.63
CA ALA A 9 -0.74 -5.09 3.85
C ALA A 9 -1.84 -5.83 4.64
N SER A 10 -2.83 -6.38 3.93
CA SER A 10 -3.89 -7.20 4.51
C SER A 10 -3.34 -8.47 5.16
N GLY A 11 -2.40 -9.19 4.53
CA GLY A 11 -1.77 -10.36 5.13
C GLY A 11 -0.90 -10.06 6.35
N LEU A 12 -0.23 -8.90 6.37
CA LEU A 12 0.50 -8.43 7.55
C LEU A 12 -0.44 -8.05 8.70
N ALA A 13 -1.55 -7.36 8.40
CA ALA A 13 -2.57 -7.03 9.39
C ALA A 13 -3.24 -8.29 9.97
N HIS A 14 -3.52 -9.30 9.13
CA HIS A 14 -4.01 -10.60 9.59
C HIS A 14 -3.06 -11.24 10.59
N ARG A 15 -1.78 -11.37 10.27
CA ARG A 15 -0.79 -12.01 11.16
C ARG A 15 -0.65 -11.26 12.49
N LEU A 16 -0.58 -9.93 12.45
CA LEU A 16 -0.54 -9.11 13.66
C LEU A 16 -1.77 -9.34 14.53
N LEU A 17 -2.97 -9.33 13.94
CA LEU A 17 -4.21 -9.48 14.69
C LEU A 17 -4.38 -10.90 15.23
N ARG A 18 -4.02 -11.92 14.45
CA ARG A 18 -4.00 -13.33 14.90
C ARG A 18 -3.11 -13.48 16.12
N GLU A 19 -1.89 -12.94 16.07
CA GLU A 19 -0.95 -13.00 17.18
C GLU A 19 -1.49 -12.28 18.43
N ALA A 20 -2.14 -11.13 18.26
CA ALA A 20 -2.78 -10.42 19.37
C ALA A 20 -3.91 -11.23 20.01
N VAL A 21 -4.74 -11.91 19.20
CA VAL A 21 -5.79 -12.82 19.68
C VAL A 21 -5.19 -14.01 20.42
N ASP A 22 -4.16 -14.66 19.84
CA ASP A 22 -3.53 -15.86 20.42
C ASP A 22 -2.82 -15.55 21.75
N ARG A 23 -2.22 -14.36 21.87
CA ARG A 23 -1.60 -13.89 23.12
C ARG A 23 -2.60 -13.33 24.14
N GLY A 24 -3.86 -13.10 23.73
CA GLY A 24 -4.88 -12.43 24.56
C GLY A 24 -4.63 -10.95 24.82
N SER A 25 -3.61 -10.34 24.17
CA SER A 25 -3.35 -8.90 24.21
C SER A 25 -2.52 -8.44 23.02
N ALA A 26 -2.91 -7.30 22.44
CA ALA A 26 -2.19 -6.61 21.39
C ALA A 26 -0.97 -5.81 21.87
N VAL A 27 -0.87 -5.51 23.17
CA VAL A 27 0.20 -4.66 23.73
C VAL A 27 1.61 -5.15 23.38
N PRO A 28 1.99 -6.42 23.67
CA PRO A 28 3.35 -6.89 23.35
C PRO A 28 3.60 -6.94 21.83
N VAL A 29 2.59 -7.29 21.03
CA VAL A 29 2.71 -7.40 19.57
C VAL A 29 2.99 -6.03 18.93
N VAL A 30 2.24 -5.01 19.36
CA VAL A 30 2.45 -3.63 18.90
C VAL A 30 3.80 -3.10 19.38
N ALA A 31 4.19 -3.36 20.64
CA ALA A 31 5.47 -2.92 21.19
C ALA A 31 6.66 -3.45 20.37
N ASP A 32 6.63 -4.71 19.92
CA ASP A 32 7.69 -5.28 19.08
C ASP A 32 7.79 -4.62 17.69
N HIS A 33 6.67 -4.21 17.11
CA HIS A 33 6.68 -3.46 15.85
C HIS A 33 7.32 -2.08 16.05
N LEU A 34 6.90 -1.35 17.09
CA LEU A 34 7.40 -0.01 17.38
C LEU A 34 8.89 -0.01 17.73
N ARG A 35 9.36 -0.96 18.56
CA ARG A 35 10.77 -1.08 18.96
C ARG A 35 11.70 -1.35 17.79
N THR A 36 11.20 -1.99 16.73
CA THR A 36 11.98 -2.30 15.52
C THR A 36 11.87 -1.22 14.44
N GLY A 37 11.23 -0.08 14.73
CA GLY A 37 10.98 0.99 13.76
C GLY A 37 10.02 0.59 12.64
N ARG A 38 9.30 -0.53 12.77
CA ARG A 38 8.33 -1.01 11.80
C ARG A 38 6.99 -0.29 12.02
N ARG A 39 6.30 0.01 10.93
CA ARG A 39 4.90 0.47 11.00
C ARG A 39 4.02 -0.67 11.49
N VAL A 40 2.99 -0.34 12.27
CA VAL A 40 1.93 -1.28 12.66
C VAL A 40 0.98 -1.48 11.46
N PRO A 41 0.90 -2.69 10.88
CA PRO A 41 0.01 -2.97 9.75
C PRO A 41 -1.46 -2.69 10.09
N GLY A 42 -2.24 -2.28 9.08
CA GLY A 42 -3.68 -2.00 9.24
C GLY A 42 -4.02 -0.63 9.85
N LEU A 43 -3.01 0.21 10.15
CA LEU A 43 -3.20 1.54 10.72
C LEU A 43 -2.67 2.64 9.81
N GLY A 44 -3.40 3.74 9.75
CA GLY A 44 -3.09 4.93 8.97
C GLY A 44 -3.43 4.81 7.48
N HIS A 45 -3.56 5.96 6.84
CA HIS A 45 -3.85 6.05 5.42
C HIS A 45 -3.18 7.30 4.82
N ARG A 46 -2.81 7.24 3.54
CA ARG A 46 -2.19 8.40 2.86
C ARG A 46 -3.18 9.54 2.59
N ILE A 47 -4.44 9.19 2.33
CA ILE A 47 -5.51 10.14 1.97
C ILE A 47 -6.38 10.48 3.17
N TYR A 48 -6.71 9.48 4.01
CA TYR A 48 -7.61 9.70 5.14
C TYR A 48 -6.77 10.17 6.32
N ARG A 49 -7.02 11.41 6.76
CA ARG A 49 -6.41 11.99 7.96
C ARG A 49 -7.16 11.61 9.24
N GLY A 50 -8.45 11.27 9.11
CA GLY A 50 -9.29 10.73 10.18
C GLY A 50 -9.59 9.24 9.94
N GLU A 51 -10.77 8.81 10.37
CA GLU A 51 -11.24 7.44 10.19
C GLU A 51 -11.35 7.05 8.71
N ASP A 52 -10.98 5.81 8.40
CA ASP A 52 -11.25 5.21 7.09
C ASP A 52 -12.71 4.75 7.05
N PRO A 53 -13.59 5.39 6.25
CA PRO A 53 -15.02 5.07 6.26
C PRO A 53 -15.29 3.62 5.87
N ARG A 54 -14.40 2.99 5.09
CA ARG A 54 -14.54 1.58 4.69
C ARG A 54 -14.31 0.65 5.88
N ALA A 55 -13.33 1.00 6.72
CA ALA A 55 -13.04 0.26 7.94
C ALA A 55 -14.20 0.40 8.94
N THR A 56 -14.73 1.62 9.11
CA THR A 56 -15.90 1.89 9.94
C THR A 56 -17.09 1.01 9.55
N VAL A 57 -17.48 1.05 8.28
CA VAL A 57 -18.60 0.22 7.77
C VAL A 57 -18.35 -1.28 7.98
N LEU A 58 -17.15 -1.77 7.69
CA LEU A 58 -16.86 -3.19 7.86
C LEU A 58 -16.81 -3.60 9.34
N PHE A 59 -16.35 -2.74 10.24
CA PHE A 59 -16.41 -3.01 11.68
C PHE A 59 -17.85 -3.02 12.21
N GLU A 60 -18.72 -2.14 11.73
CA GLU A 60 -20.16 -2.15 12.06
C GLU A 60 -20.80 -3.47 11.63
N LEU A 61 -20.57 -3.90 10.39
CA LEU A 61 -21.07 -5.20 9.90
C LEU A 61 -20.53 -6.38 10.71
N LEU A 62 -19.27 -6.33 11.12
CA LEU A 62 -18.64 -7.38 11.93
C LEU A 62 -19.10 -7.34 13.39
N ALA A 63 -19.57 -6.21 13.91
CA ALA A 63 -20.11 -6.11 15.27
C ALA A 63 -21.38 -6.96 15.44
N GLU A 64 -22.14 -7.12 14.36
CA GLU A 64 -23.32 -8.00 14.30
C GLU A 64 -22.97 -9.50 14.19
N VAL A 65 -21.68 -9.85 14.10
CA VAL A 65 -21.21 -11.24 13.99
C VAL A 65 -20.60 -11.68 15.31
N PRO A 66 -21.26 -12.54 16.11
CA PRO A 66 -20.77 -12.93 17.44
C PRO A 66 -19.35 -13.53 17.43
N GLN A 67 -19.00 -14.27 16.38
CA GLN A 67 -17.68 -14.89 16.23
C GLN A 67 -16.56 -13.86 16.01
N ALA A 68 -16.88 -12.62 15.63
CA ALA A 68 -15.92 -11.54 15.44
C ALA A 68 -15.60 -10.78 16.73
N ALA A 69 -16.35 -10.99 17.83
CA ALA A 69 -16.20 -10.21 19.06
C ALA A 69 -14.76 -10.18 19.61
N GLY A 70 -14.08 -11.33 19.64
CA GLY A 70 -12.69 -11.43 20.12
C GLY A 70 -11.71 -10.70 19.19
N ALA A 71 -11.85 -10.88 17.88
CA ALA A 71 -11.01 -10.20 16.89
C ALA A 71 -11.24 -8.68 16.88
N LEU A 72 -12.49 -8.23 17.05
CA LEU A 72 -12.84 -6.81 17.20
C LEU A 72 -12.23 -6.20 18.46
N ALA A 73 -12.26 -6.93 19.59
CA ALA A 73 -11.63 -6.48 20.82
C ALA A 73 -10.10 -6.31 20.65
N ALA A 74 -9.44 -7.29 20.03
CA ALA A 74 -8.02 -7.22 19.73
C ALA A 74 -7.70 -6.05 18.77
N ALA A 75 -8.51 -5.81 17.73
CA ALA A 75 -8.31 -4.70 16.81
C ALA A 75 -8.44 -3.33 17.51
N ARG A 76 -9.41 -3.18 18.43
CA ARG A 76 -9.53 -1.98 19.26
C ARG A 76 -8.31 -1.77 20.15
N GLU A 77 -7.77 -2.83 20.74
CA GLU A 77 -6.56 -2.76 21.57
C GLU A 77 -5.30 -2.42 20.74
N VAL A 78 -5.20 -2.91 19.49
CA VAL A 78 -4.15 -2.52 18.54
C VAL A 78 -4.19 -1.02 18.27
N VAL A 79 -5.37 -0.47 17.97
CA VAL A 79 -5.57 0.97 17.74
C VAL A 79 -5.21 1.76 19.00
N ALA A 80 -5.80 1.42 20.15
CA ALA A 80 -5.57 2.13 21.41
C ALA A 80 -4.10 2.08 21.86
N THR A 81 -3.44 0.95 21.67
CA THR A 81 -2.02 0.80 22.02
C THR A 81 -1.13 1.65 21.13
N THR A 82 -1.40 1.66 19.82
CA THR A 82 -0.63 2.46 18.86
C THR A 82 -0.85 3.96 19.07
N ALA A 83 -2.08 4.37 19.42
CA ALA A 83 -2.46 5.76 19.69
C ALA A 83 -1.62 6.42 20.79
N ARG A 84 -1.04 5.65 21.72
CA ARG A 84 -0.08 6.15 22.73
C ARG A 84 1.20 6.73 22.14
N HIS A 85 1.52 6.38 20.90
CA HIS A 85 2.75 6.78 20.20
C HIS A 85 2.45 7.63 18.95
N ALA A 86 1.40 7.28 18.21
CA ALA A 86 0.96 8.02 17.03
C ALA A 86 -0.56 7.92 16.86
N PRO A 87 -1.29 9.02 16.64
CA PRO A 87 -2.74 9.02 16.49
C PRO A 87 -3.13 8.49 15.10
N LEU A 88 -3.07 7.17 14.93
CA LEU A 88 -3.42 6.49 13.69
C LEU A 88 -4.78 5.79 13.81
N HIS A 89 -5.59 5.93 12.77
CA HIS A 89 -6.88 5.24 12.66
C HIS A 89 -6.74 3.89 11.98
N ALA A 90 -7.66 2.98 12.28
CA ALA A 90 -7.80 1.73 11.54
C ALA A 90 -8.11 2.02 10.07
N ASN A 91 -7.48 1.27 9.18
CA ASN A 91 -7.80 1.27 7.76
C ASN A 91 -8.51 -0.05 7.37
N ILE A 92 -8.90 -0.15 6.10
CA ILE A 92 -9.60 -1.32 5.57
C ILE A 92 -8.84 -2.65 5.78
N ASP A 93 -7.50 -2.65 5.81
CA ASP A 93 -6.71 -3.87 6.01
C ASP A 93 -6.89 -4.44 7.42
N LEU A 94 -7.00 -3.59 8.45
CA LEU A 94 -7.29 -4.07 9.82
C LEU A 94 -8.71 -4.63 9.92
N ALA A 95 -9.67 -4.03 9.23
CA ALA A 95 -11.04 -4.54 9.19
C ALA A 95 -11.12 -5.90 8.44
N LEU A 96 -10.40 -6.05 7.33
CA LEU A 96 -10.24 -7.34 6.64
C LEU A 96 -9.49 -8.37 7.49
N ALA A 97 -8.54 -7.93 8.32
CA ALA A 97 -7.89 -8.80 9.31
C ALA A 97 -8.91 -9.33 10.33
N VAL A 98 -9.82 -8.49 10.86
CA VAL A 98 -10.88 -8.96 11.77
C VAL A 98 -11.78 -9.99 11.09
N LEU A 99 -12.20 -9.74 9.84
CA LEU A 99 -13.00 -10.70 9.08
C LEU A 99 -12.26 -12.04 8.91
N SER A 100 -11.05 -12.01 8.39
CA SER A 100 -10.29 -13.24 8.11
C SER A 100 -9.89 -14.00 9.38
N VAL A 101 -9.52 -13.31 10.46
CA VAL A 101 -9.19 -13.92 11.75
C VAL A 101 -10.41 -14.58 12.39
N SER A 102 -11.55 -13.87 12.43
CA SER A 102 -12.80 -14.36 13.06
C SER A 102 -13.44 -15.54 12.32
N ARG A 103 -13.14 -15.70 11.03
CA ARG A 103 -13.66 -16.80 10.20
C ARG A 103 -12.65 -17.92 9.97
N GLY A 104 -11.46 -17.85 10.57
CA GLY A 104 -10.42 -18.88 10.40
C GLY A 104 -9.91 -18.99 8.97
N MET A 105 -9.94 -17.89 8.22
CA MET A 105 -9.44 -17.84 6.84
C MET A 105 -7.91 -17.80 6.79
N ALA A 106 -7.35 -18.16 5.64
CA ALA A 106 -5.93 -18.00 5.36
C ALA A 106 -5.48 -16.52 5.43
N ALA A 107 -4.20 -16.28 5.69
CA ALA A 107 -3.68 -14.93 5.91
C ALA A 107 -3.80 -14.02 4.68
N ASP A 108 -3.83 -14.59 3.47
CA ASP A 108 -3.99 -13.91 2.19
C ASP A 108 -5.47 -13.69 1.78
N ALA A 109 -6.43 -14.14 2.60
CA ALA A 109 -7.85 -14.00 2.28
C ALA A 109 -8.30 -12.54 2.14
N GLY A 110 -7.76 -11.64 2.97
CA GLY A 110 -8.04 -10.20 2.85
C GLY A 110 -7.60 -9.64 1.50
N GLU A 111 -6.45 -10.08 1.01
CA GLU A 111 -5.90 -9.68 -0.30
C GLU A 111 -6.79 -10.19 -1.44
N THR A 112 -7.27 -11.43 -1.33
CA THR A 112 -8.17 -12.05 -2.30
C THR A 112 -9.50 -11.31 -2.36
N VAL A 113 -10.14 -11.04 -1.22
CA VAL A 113 -11.39 -10.27 -1.14
C VAL A 113 -11.19 -8.87 -1.72
N PHE A 114 -10.07 -8.23 -1.39
CA PHE A 114 -9.73 -6.91 -1.93
C PHE A 114 -9.59 -6.95 -3.46
N ALA A 115 -8.83 -7.91 -3.99
CA ALA A 115 -8.56 -8.06 -5.41
C ALA A 115 -9.85 -8.25 -6.22
N VAL A 116 -10.68 -9.23 -5.83
CA VAL A 116 -11.96 -9.52 -6.49
C VAL A 116 -12.85 -8.27 -6.49
N SER A 117 -12.94 -7.59 -5.35
CA SER A 117 -13.75 -6.39 -5.24
C SER A 117 -13.21 -5.27 -6.13
N ARG A 118 -11.88 -5.11 -6.22
CA ARG A 118 -11.20 -4.05 -6.99
C ARG A 118 -11.18 -4.27 -8.48
N THR A 119 -11.35 -5.49 -8.96
CA THR A 119 -11.52 -5.78 -10.39
C THR A 119 -12.59 -4.89 -11.03
N ALA A 120 -13.74 -4.70 -10.38
CA ALA A 120 -14.80 -3.83 -10.91
C ALA A 120 -14.33 -2.38 -11.14
N GLY A 121 -13.56 -1.82 -10.18
CA GLY A 121 -13.01 -0.47 -10.30
C GLY A 121 -11.90 -0.37 -11.36
N TRP A 122 -11.07 -1.40 -11.48
CA TRP A 122 -10.05 -1.44 -12.54
C TRP A 122 -10.66 -1.51 -13.93
N VAL A 123 -11.69 -2.34 -14.12
CA VAL A 123 -12.42 -2.40 -15.38
C VAL A 123 -13.06 -1.05 -15.69
N ALA A 124 -13.71 -0.42 -14.71
CA ALA A 124 -14.31 0.90 -14.89
C ALA A 124 -13.27 1.96 -15.30
N HIS A 125 -12.15 2.06 -14.60
CA HIS A 125 -11.08 2.99 -14.95
C HIS A 125 -10.41 2.70 -16.29
N ALA A 126 -10.29 1.42 -16.68
CA ALA A 126 -9.79 1.06 -18.00
C ALA A 126 -10.75 1.51 -19.11
N LEU A 127 -12.07 1.33 -18.91
CA LEU A 127 -13.08 1.80 -19.83
C LEU A 127 -13.10 3.34 -19.94
N GLU A 128 -12.93 4.05 -18.82
CA GLU A 128 -12.78 5.51 -18.81
C GLU A 128 -11.55 5.96 -19.61
N GLU A 129 -10.39 5.33 -19.39
CA GLU A 129 -9.16 5.69 -20.11
C GLU A 129 -9.26 5.39 -21.62
N TYR A 130 -10.02 4.37 -22.04
CA TYR A 130 -10.28 4.14 -23.47
C TYR A 130 -11.12 5.23 -24.13
N GLY A 131 -11.86 6.03 -23.36
CA GLY A 131 -12.57 7.21 -23.85
C GLY A 131 -11.70 8.46 -23.98
N GLU A 132 -10.48 8.43 -23.44
CA GLU A 132 -9.57 9.58 -23.38
C GLU A 132 -8.61 9.62 -24.58
N ARG A 133 -7.94 10.77 -24.79
CA ARG A 133 -6.92 10.89 -25.83
C ARG A 133 -5.71 9.99 -25.52
N PRO A 134 -5.18 9.22 -26.49
CA PRO A 134 -4.01 8.36 -26.26
C PRO A 134 -2.77 9.12 -25.76
N LEU A 135 -1.87 8.40 -25.08
CA LEU A 135 -0.52 8.85 -24.67
C LEU A 135 -0.47 10.00 -23.64
N ARG A 136 -1.47 10.11 -22.75
CA ARG A 136 -1.49 11.10 -21.65
C ARG A 136 -0.38 10.93 -20.61
N ILE A 137 0.02 9.69 -20.32
CA ILE A 137 1.04 9.39 -19.31
C ILE A 137 2.37 9.10 -20.01
N ARG A 138 3.30 10.06 -19.95
CA ARG A 138 4.68 9.92 -20.43
C ARG A 138 5.64 10.24 -19.28
N PRO A 139 6.02 9.26 -18.44
CA PRO A 139 6.93 9.51 -17.33
C PRO A 139 8.28 9.95 -17.88
N SER A 140 8.83 11.02 -17.31
CA SER A 140 10.21 11.45 -17.53
C SER A 140 11.06 11.07 -16.32
N GLY A 141 12.33 10.79 -16.56
CA GLY A 141 13.31 10.48 -15.52
C GLY A 141 14.50 11.40 -15.63
N GLN A 142 15.12 11.72 -14.49
CA GLN A 142 16.43 12.37 -14.46
C GLN A 142 17.50 11.29 -14.36
N TYR A 143 18.42 11.26 -15.34
CA TYR A 143 19.57 10.37 -15.28
C TYR A 143 20.61 10.93 -14.29
N THR A 144 20.86 10.19 -13.21
CA THR A 144 21.84 10.52 -12.16
C THR A 144 23.02 9.57 -12.15
N GLY A 145 23.15 8.71 -13.17
CA GLY A 145 24.29 7.82 -13.33
C GLY A 145 25.57 8.55 -13.75
N PRO A 146 26.71 7.85 -13.77
CA PRO A 146 27.97 8.43 -14.21
C PRO A 146 27.84 8.94 -15.66
N ARG A 147 28.53 10.06 -15.95
CA ARG A 147 28.64 10.56 -17.31
C ARG A 147 29.35 9.51 -18.19
N PRO A 148 28.99 9.39 -19.48
CA PRO A 148 29.71 8.53 -20.40
C PRO A 148 31.21 8.81 -20.36
N PRO A 149 32.07 7.77 -20.36
CA PRO A 149 33.52 7.92 -20.23
C PRO A 149 34.16 8.58 -21.47
N GLN A 150 33.43 8.64 -22.58
CA GLN A 150 33.87 9.29 -23.80
C GLN A 150 32.94 10.47 -24.14
N PRO A 151 33.50 11.62 -24.53
CA PRO A 151 32.72 12.72 -25.10
C PRO A 151 31.92 12.26 -26.31
N LEU A 152 30.79 12.93 -26.58
CA LEU A 152 30.12 12.76 -27.86
C LEU A 152 31.09 13.12 -28.99
N PRO A 153 31.14 12.34 -30.09
CA PRO A 153 31.88 12.72 -31.28
C PRO A 153 31.43 14.11 -31.74
N PRO A 154 32.35 14.96 -32.24
CA PRO A 154 31.96 16.24 -32.78
C PRO A 154 30.94 16.01 -33.90
N ASP A 155 29.81 16.70 -33.79
CA ASP A 155 28.85 16.89 -34.85
C ASP A 155 29.64 17.38 -36.07
N GLY A 156 29.46 16.70 -37.21
CA GLY A 156 30.28 16.88 -38.42
C GLY A 156 30.25 18.29 -39.04
N SER A 157 29.64 19.26 -38.38
CA SER A 157 29.81 20.70 -38.61
C SER A 157 31.15 21.20 -38.03
N GLY A 158 32.26 20.58 -38.43
CA GLY A 158 33.53 21.29 -38.45
C GLY A 158 33.44 22.44 -39.46
N PRO A 159 34.20 23.53 -39.28
CA PRO A 159 34.17 24.64 -40.22
C PRO A 159 34.51 24.10 -41.62
N ASP A 160 33.68 24.48 -42.60
CA ASP A 160 33.87 24.20 -44.01
C ASP A 160 35.30 24.62 -44.42
N GLN A 161 36.22 23.66 -44.45
CA GLN A 161 37.53 23.88 -45.04
C GLN A 161 37.35 23.77 -46.55
N GLY A 162 36.91 24.88 -47.14
CA GLY A 162 36.78 25.05 -48.58
C GLY A 162 38.08 24.64 -49.30
N PRO A 163 37.96 24.09 -50.52
CA PRO A 163 39.10 23.52 -51.22
C PRO A 163 40.14 24.60 -51.53
N GLY A 164 41.40 24.22 -51.36
CA GLY A 164 42.56 25.10 -51.45
C GLY A 164 42.62 25.90 -52.75
N SER A 165 43.02 27.16 -52.61
CA SER A 165 43.38 28.03 -53.72
C SER A 165 44.66 27.51 -54.37
N ALA A 166 44.52 26.91 -55.55
CA ALA A 166 45.60 26.77 -56.51
C ALA A 166 45.55 27.98 -57.46
N ASN A 167 46.36 29.01 -57.14
CA ASN A 167 47.22 29.82 -58.02
C ASN A 167 47.72 31.04 -57.27
#